data_AF-A0A1Q7PNZ4-F1
#
_entry.id   AF-A0A1Q7PNZ4-F1
#
_cell.length_a   1.000
_cell.length_b   1.000
_cell.length_c   1.000
_cell.angle_alpha   90.00
_cell.angle_beta   90.00
_cell.angle_gamma   90.00
#
_symmetry.space_group_name_H-M   'P 1'
#
loop_
_entity.id
_entity.type
_entity.pdbx_description
1 polymer ?
#
loop_
_entity_poly.entity_id
_entity_poly.type
_entity_poly.pdbx_seq_one_letter_code
_entity_poly.pdbx_strand_id
1 'polypeptide(L)'
;MNSEFVTLHYPLYFAYDILGGLKAMVEVGRISDRRCQKALDLLEAKRLPSGGWAAERRLYKVSSSLASRAEYVDWGGTSKRSMNEWVTADALHVLKASGRI
;
A
#
# COMPACT_ATOMS: atom_id res chain seq x y z
N MET A 1 -11.48 14.33 -7.44
CA MET A 1 -11.19 13.11 -6.64
C MET A 1 -9.86 13.34 -5.94
N ASN A 2 -9.74 13.04 -4.65
CA ASN A 2 -8.48 13.23 -3.93
C ASN A 2 -7.46 12.15 -4.37
N SER A 3 -6.30 12.58 -4.87
CA SER A 3 -5.25 11.69 -5.37
C SER A 3 -4.65 10.80 -4.29
N GLU A 4 -4.75 11.19 -3.01
CA GLU A 4 -4.21 10.39 -1.90
C GLU A 4 -4.83 9.00 -1.82
N PHE A 5 -6.10 8.84 -2.23
CA PHE A 5 -6.76 7.54 -2.24
C PHE A 5 -6.11 6.53 -3.20
N VAL A 6 -5.41 7.00 -4.23
CA VAL A 6 -4.77 6.15 -5.24
C VAL A 6 -3.24 6.16 -5.13
N THR A 7 -2.69 6.80 -4.10
CA THR A 7 -1.26 6.81 -3.81
C THR A 7 -0.98 5.75 -2.76
N LEU A 8 -0.09 4.78 -3.03
CA LEU A 8 0.26 3.73 -2.07
C LEU A 8 1.17 4.29 -0.96
N HIS A 9 0.67 4.27 0.27
CA HIS A 9 1.40 4.70 1.45
C HIS A 9 1.93 3.51 2.26
N TYR A 10 3.10 3.68 2.88
CA TYR A 10 3.53 2.73 3.90
C TYR A 10 4.42 3.36 4.97
N PRO A 11 4.16 3.10 6.27
CA PRO A 11 2.92 2.52 6.79
C PRO A 11 1.72 3.44 6.52
N LEU A 12 0.52 2.85 6.53
CA LEU A 12 -0.70 3.58 6.19
C LEU A 12 -1.06 4.62 7.27
N TYR A 13 -0.86 4.31 8.55
CA TYR A 13 -1.28 5.14 9.70
C TYR A 13 -2.72 5.69 9.55
N PHE A 14 -2.84 7.00 9.35
CA PHE A 14 -4.09 7.74 9.17
C PHE A 14 -4.39 8.09 7.71
N ALA A 15 -3.53 7.67 6.76
CA ALA A 15 -3.88 7.72 5.35
C ALA A 15 -5.01 6.74 5.06
N TYR A 16 -5.75 7.05 3.99
CA TYR A 16 -6.66 6.13 3.36
C TYR A 16 -6.25 6.02 1.90
N ASP A 17 -5.85 4.83 1.49
CA ASP A 17 -5.57 4.49 0.10
C ASP A 17 -6.24 3.17 -0.29
N ILE A 18 -6.20 2.86 -1.59
CA ILE A 18 -6.79 1.65 -2.13
C ILE A 18 -6.24 0.37 -1.49
N LEU A 19 -4.97 0.32 -1.12
CA LEU A 19 -4.37 -0.90 -0.57
C LEU A 19 -4.85 -1.13 0.86
N GLY A 20 -4.87 -0.08 1.67
CA GLY A 20 -5.47 -0.12 3.00
C GLY A 20 -6.93 -0.56 2.98
N GLY A 21 -7.73 0.02 2.08
CA GLY A 21 -9.13 -0.37 1.90
C GLY A 21 -9.29 -1.82 1.45
N LEU A 22 -8.49 -2.29 0.49
CA LEU A 22 -8.53 -3.66 0.01
C LEU A 22 -8.12 -4.67 1.10
N LYS A 23 -7.10 -4.36 1.92
CA LYS A 23 -6.73 -5.18 3.08
C LYS A 23 -7.88 -5.34 4.05
N ALA A 24 -8.54 -4.24 4.42
CA ALA A 24 -9.72 -4.31 5.27
C ALA A 24 -10.82 -5.20 4.65
N MET A 25 -11.03 -5.12 3.33
CA MET A 25 -11.98 -5.99 2.62
C MET A 25 -11.57 -7.47 2.62
N VAL A 26 -10.27 -7.79 2.59
CA VAL A 26 -9.79 -9.16 2.81
C VAL A 26 -10.10 -9.62 4.24
N GLU A 27 -9.74 -8.81 5.23
CA GLU A 27 -9.90 -9.13 6.66
C GLU A 27 -11.38 -9.37 7.04
N VAL A 28 -12.31 -8.61 6.46
CA VAL A 28 -13.75 -8.81 6.69
C VAL A 28 -14.39 -9.86 5.77
N GLY A 29 -13.60 -10.57 4.95
CA GLY A 29 -14.08 -11.64 4.06
C GLY A 29 -14.95 -11.15 2.90
N ARG A 30 -14.72 -9.92 2.42
CA ARG A 30 -15.53 -9.24 1.38
C ARG A 30 -14.73 -8.82 0.16
N ILE A 31 -13.51 -9.33 -0.04
CA ILE A 31 -12.66 -8.95 -1.17
C ILE A 31 -13.27 -9.23 -2.56
N SER A 32 -14.22 -10.17 -2.64
CA SER A 32 -14.97 -10.48 -3.86
C SER A 32 -16.10 -9.50 -4.17
N ASP A 33 -16.36 -8.50 -3.32
CA ASP A 33 -17.37 -7.47 -3.58
C ASP A 33 -17.05 -6.73 -4.89
N ARG A 34 -18.06 -6.53 -5.75
CA ARG A 34 -17.90 -5.88 -7.05
C ARG A 34 -17.28 -4.48 -6.93
N ARG A 35 -17.47 -3.79 -5.81
CA ARG A 35 -16.90 -2.46 -5.56
C ARG A 35 -15.38 -2.48 -5.42
N CYS A 36 -14.77 -3.62 -5.07
CA CYS A 36 -13.32 -3.78 -4.98
C CYS A 36 -12.64 -3.85 -6.36
N GLN A 37 -13.39 -4.20 -7.43
CA GLN A 37 -12.79 -4.54 -8.73
C GLN A 37 -11.91 -3.42 -9.30
N LYS A 38 -12.40 -2.18 -9.34
CA LYS A 38 -11.61 -1.05 -9.85
C LYS A 38 -10.35 -0.77 -9.03
N ALA A 39 -10.39 -1.02 -7.73
CA ALA A 39 -9.23 -0.84 -6.85
C ALA A 39 -8.22 -1.99 -7.04
N LEU A 40 -8.68 -3.22 -7.25
CA LEU A 40 -7.83 -4.37 -7.59
C LEU A 40 -7.15 -4.17 -8.96
N ASP A 41 -7.90 -3.73 -9.98
CA ASP A 41 -7.36 -3.41 -11.31
C ASP A 41 -6.26 -2.34 -11.21
N LEU A 42 -6.50 -1.30 -10.40
CA LEU A 42 -5.53 -0.24 -10.17
C LEU A 42 -4.31 -0.73 -9.39
N LEU A 43 -4.50 -1.61 -8.41
CA LEU A 43 -3.39 -2.21 -7.68
C LEU A 43 -2.49 -3.00 -8.64
N GLU A 44 -3.05 -3.84 -9.51
CA GLU A 44 -2.25 -4.57 -10.51
C GLU A 44 -1.54 -3.63 -11.49
N ALA A 45 -2.23 -2.60 -11.99
CA ALA A 45 -1.64 -1.62 -12.90
C ALA A 45 -0.45 -0.87 -12.28
N LYS A 46 -0.38 -0.78 -10.94
CA LYS A 46 0.72 -0.16 -10.21
C LYS A 46 1.93 -1.08 -9.98
N ARG A 47 1.85 -2.36 -10.37
CA ARG A 47 2.97 -3.29 -10.25
C ARG A 47 4.14 -2.79 -11.10
N LEU A 48 5.33 -2.74 -10.51
CA LEU A 48 6.52 -2.29 -11.22
C LEU A 48 6.95 -3.32 -12.28
N PRO A 49 7.64 -2.89 -13.37
CA PRO A 49 8.18 -3.82 -14.36
C PRO A 49 9.15 -4.85 -13.78
N SER A 50 9.89 -4.48 -12.73
CA SER A 50 10.77 -5.38 -11.97
C SER A 50 10.02 -6.33 -11.01
N GLY A 51 8.70 -6.23 -10.94
CA GLY A 51 7.89 -6.86 -9.91
C GLY A 51 7.78 -6.02 -8.64
N GLY A 52 6.86 -6.41 -7.77
CA GLY A 52 6.54 -5.69 -6.53
C GLY A 52 5.83 -4.35 -6.76
N TRP A 53 5.66 -3.62 -5.66
CA TRP A 53 4.98 -2.33 -5.59
C TRP A 53 5.81 -1.33 -4.81
N ALA A 54 5.81 -0.07 -5.24
CA ALA A 54 6.51 0.99 -4.52
C ALA A 54 5.63 1.59 -3.41
N ALA A 55 6.26 2.04 -2.33
CA ALA A 55 5.67 3.08 -1.50
C ALA A 55 5.78 4.40 -2.26
N GLU A 56 4.67 4.96 -2.70
CA GLU A 56 4.63 6.21 -3.46
C GLU A 56 4.74 7.43 -2.54
N ARG A 57 4.28 7.30 -1.29
CA ARG A 57 4.32 8.36 -0.30
C ARG A 57 4.49 7.82 1.12
N ARG A 58 5.11 8.62 1.99
CA ARG A 58 5.20 8.38 3.44
C ARG A 58 4.68 9.57 4.22
N LEU A 59 4.10 9.32 5.39
CA LEU A 59 3.51 10.33 6.27
C LEU A 59 4.37 10.66 7.51
N TYR A 60 5.56 10.09 7.59
CA TYR A 60 6.47 10.20 8.72
C TYR A 60 7.86 10.68 8.27
N LYS A 61 8.66 11.09 9.25
CA LYS A 61 10.11 11.31 9.09
C LYS A 61 10.84 10.27 9.92
N VAL A 62 11.89 9.69 9.36
CA VAL A 62 12.78 8.80 10.12
C VAL A 62 13.73 9.66 10.94
N SER A 63 13.89 9.35 12.22
CA SER A 63 14.85 10.03 13.11
C SER A 63 15.59 9.00 13.96
N SER A 64 16.90 9.21 14.15
CA SER A 64 17.71 8.46 15.11
C SER A 64 17.78 9.14 16.49
N SER A 65 17.18 10.33 16.64
CA SER A 65 17.09 11.07 17.89
C SER A 65 15.63 11.27 18.31
N LEU A 66 15.40 11.42 19.62
CA LEU A 66 14.06 11.61 20.18
C LEU A 66 13.41 12.88 19.59
N ALA A 67 12.35 12.67 18.83
CA ALA A 67 11.58 13.72 18.18
C ALA A 67 10.09 13.38 18.16
N SER A 68 9.24 14.40 18.25
CA SER A 68 7.80 14.23 18.10
C SER A 68 7.44 13.94 16.65
N ARG A 69 6.45 13.07 16.43
CA ARG A 69 5.95 12.68 15.09
C ARG A 69 7.04 12.09 14.17
N ALA A 70 8.07 11.50 14.77
CA ALA A 70 9.10 10.74 14.06
C ALA A 70 8.83 9.25 14.19
N GLU A 71 9.29 8.52 13.18
CA GLU A 71 9.37 7.06 13.19
C GLU A 71 10.82 6.65 13.45
N TYR A 72 10.99 5.61 14.26
CA TYR A 72 12.30 5.07 14.64
C TYR A 72 12.60 3.75 13.91
N VAL A 73 11.62 3.25 13.15
CA VAL A 73 11.74 2.12 12.25
C VAL A 73 11.92 2.62 10.81
N ASP A 74 12.89 2.07 10.08
CA ASP A 74 12.98 2.28 8.64
C ASP A 74 12.05 1.30 7.92
N TRP A 75 10.89 1.79 7.48
CA TRP A 75 9.92 1.01 6.70
C TRP A 75 10.25 0.95 5.21
N GLY A 76 11.45 1.36 4.81
CA GLY A 76 11.83 1.56 3.42
C GLY A 76 11.31 2.91 2.90
N GLY A 77 12.15 3.56 2.10
CA GLY A 77 11.83 4.85 1.49
C GLY A 77 10.71 4.81 0.46
N THR A 78 10.38 5.99 -0.05
CA THR A 78 9.45 6.14 -1.18
C THR A 78 10.19 6.04 -2.51
N SER A 79 9.57 5.43 -3.52
CA SER A 79 10.13 5.34 -4.87
C SER A 79 9.03 5.32 -5.93
N LYS A 80 9.40 5.54 -7.19
CA LYS A 80 8.55 5.28 -8.36
C LYS A 80 9.03 4.08 -9.19
N ARG A 81 10.19 3.52 -8.85
CA ARG A 81 10.90 2.54 -9.68
C ARG A 81 11.41 1.32 -8.91
N SER A 82 11.42 1.41 -7.59
CA SER A 82 11.92 0.36 -6.70
C SER A 82 10.78 -0.10 -5.81
N MET A 83 10.69 -1.41 -5.62
CA MET A 83 9.69 -1.96 -4.72
C MET A 83 9.98 -1.55 -3.26
N ASN A 84 8.91 -1.40 -2.49
CA ASN A 84 8.94 -1.42 -1.05
C ASN A 84 8.44 -2.80 -0.60
N GLU A 85 9.20 -3.49 0.24
CA GLU A 85 8.93 -4.88 0.65
C GLU A 85 7.57 -5.01 1.33
N TRP A 86 7.20 -4.02 2.13
CA TRP A 86 5.97 -4.06 2.90
C TRP A 86 4.73 -3.78 2.05
N VAL A 87 4.80 -2.79 1.17
CA VAL A 87 3.74 -2.56 0.17
C VAL A 87 3.57 -3.80 -0.72
N THR A 88 4.68 -4.42 -1.08
CA THR A 88 4.67 -5.62 -1.92
C THR A 88 4.03 -6.80 -1.22
N ALA A 89 4.37 -7.04 0.05
CA ALA A 89 3.77 -8.12 0.85
C ALA A 89 2.26 -7.95 0.98
N ASP A 90 1.80 -6.74 1.28
CA ASP A 90 0.38 -6.42 1.40
C ASP A 90 -0.36 -6.55 0.06
N ALA A 91 0.24 -6.06 -1.04
CA ALA A 91 -0.35 -6.18 -2.37
C ALA A 91 -0.49 -7.64 -2.80
N LEU A 92 0.55 -8.46 -2.57
CA LEU A 92 0.50 -9.90 -2.86
C LEU A 92 -0.55 -10.61 -2.02
N HIS A 93 -0.68 -10.26 -0.73
CA HIS A 93 -1.72 -10.79 0.14
C HIS A 93 -3.12 -10.50 -0.41
N VAL A 94 -3.40 -9.25 -0.79
CA VAL A 94 -4.67 -8.83 -1.39
C VAL A 94 -4.97 -9.53 -2.71
N LEU A 95 -3.98 -9.60 -3.62
CA LEU A 95 -4.17 -10.21 -4.93
C LEU A 95 -4.38 -11.72 -4.83
N LYS A 96 -3.67 -12.40 -3.92
CA LYS A 96 -3.89 -13.82 -3.63
C LYS A 96 -5.27 -14.07 -3.03
N ALA A 97 -5.69 -13.25 -2.06
CA ALA A 97 -7.02 -13.38 -1.44
C ALA A 97 -8.18 -13.11 -2.41
N SER A 98 -7.94 -12.29 -3.44
CA SER A 98 -8.91 -12.02 -4.51
C SER A 98 -8.87 -13.02 -5.67
N GLY A 99 -7.96 -14.00 -5.63
CA GLY A 99 -7.80 -15.02 -6.67
C GLY A 99 -7.21 -14.50 -7.98
N ARG A 100 -6.50 -13.37 -7.95
CA ARG A 100 -5.85 -12.78 -9.13
C ARG A 100 -4.43 -13.32 -9.37
N ILE A 101 -3.83 -13.95 -8.36
CA ILE A 101 -2.56 -14.69 -8.41
C ILE A 101 -2.60 -15.94 -7.54
#